data_AF-A0A7W8DMH9-F1
#
_entry.id   AF-A0A7W8DMH9-F1
#
_cell.length_a   1.000
_cell.length_b   1.000
_cell.length_c   1.000
_cell.angle_alpha   90.00
_cell.angle_beta   90.00
_cell.angle_gamma   90.00
#
_symmetry.space_group_name_H-M   'P 1'
#
loop_
_entity.id
_entity.type
_entity.pdbx_description
1 polymer ?
#
loop_
_entity_poly.entity_id
_entity_poly.type
_entity_poly.pdbx_seq_one_letter_code
_entity_poly.pdbx_strand_id
1 'polypeptide(L)'
;MKLPLLTLATLMLLPRALLCAAEPTPAQAVEQAHAELWGRFVDKYGIIRDYVGELPTPEDCKLGRPNAIGWWSPIENGPMFNGLYLPAMCERARRSGTAADAEQARRLAQGLMKCASVSDVPGFIARGIGTDGVCHYPLSSDDQTHPWFLGLQAYLKSGIPTAEERGQIIAKVKEVAAALEAVQWRIPCEGDFRGDFRGGFTGHLFRDAVRYLHLLRATHEITGDAVWLERYHKACAERPDPKGKTRVEICAMGYPFDREAIAHIDESQLWIYVGSQAALAQLIRMETDESRRAHYREGLAVNAANARPALKGHATFDNADTKFFGNANWRALYPTWFPQPTQADAAKLAKISDKTKRGERKDYESRYMKNPLAGAAIVALQGEAADSAAIEQVIRHYDYAKLKMAELFFAECAYYALPAM
;
A
#
# COMPACT_ATOMS: atom_id res chain seq x y z
N MET A 1 44.82 58.09 -41.85
CA MET A 1 45.62 57.89 -40.63
C MET A 1 44.94 58.63 -39.48
N LYS A 2 44.40 57.89 -38.49
CA LYS A 2 43.89 58.32 -37.14
C LYS A 2 42.70 59.30 -37.12
N LEU A 3 41.67 59.27 -36.26
CA LEU A 3 41.05 58.38 -35.24
C LEU A 3 39.63 59.05 -34.98
N PRO A 4 38.70 58.55 -34.12
CA PRO A 4 37.27 58.46 -34.40
C PRO A 4 36.39 59.38 -33.53
N LEU A 5 35.10 59.48 -33.87
CA LEU A 5 34.07 60.07 -33.01
C LEU A 5 33.37 58.96 -32.21
N LEU A 6 33.32 59.13 -30.89
CA LEU A 6 32.57 58.31 -29.94
C LEU A 6 31.09 58.23 -30.32
N THR A 7 30.51 57.04 -30.23
CA THR A 7 29.06 56.88 -30.02
C THR A 7 28.87 55.94 -28.84
N LEU A 8 28.35 56.51 -27.75
CA LEU A 8 28.06 55.83 -26.50
C LEU A 8 26.76 55.05 -26.68
N ALA A 9 26.84 53.72 -26.77
CA ALA A 9 25.66 52.85 -26.71
C ALA A 9 25.45 52.40 -25.26
N THR A 10 24.48 53.01 -24.60
CA THR A 10 24.05 52.63 -23.25
C THR A 10 23.30 51.30 -23.33
N LEU A 11 23.98 50.20 -23.02
CA LEU A 11 23.35 48.89 -22.88
C LEU A 11 22.55 48.88 -21.57
N MET A 12 21.23 49.01 -21.64
CA MET A 12 20.35 48.78 -20.49
C MET A 12 20.45 47.32 -20.08
N LEU A 13 21.17 47.03 -18.99
CA LEU A 13 21.04 45.76 -18.27
C LEU A 13 19.66 45.73 -17.60
N LEU A 14 18.72 45.00 -18.19
CA LEU A 14 17.54 44.51 -17.46
C LEU A 14 18.01 43.50 -16.42
N PRO A 15 17.60 43.63 -15.14
CA PRO A 15 17.92 42.63 -14.13
C PRO A 15 17.20 41.33 -14.50
N ARG A 16 17.99 40.27 -14.70
CA ARG A 16 17.52 38.90 -14.86
C ARG A 16 16.91 38.48 -13.52
N ALA A 17 15.63 38.79 -13.32
CA ALA A 17 14.88 38.22 -12.21
C ALA A 17 15.01 36.70 -12.32
N LEU A 18 15.67 36.09 -11.33
CA LEU A 18 15.55 34.67 -11.08
C LEU A 18 14.05 34.42 -10.90
N LEU A 19 13.40 33.91 -11.93
CA LEU A 19 12.10 33.27 -11.80
C LEU A 19 12.33 32.07 -10.88
N CYS A 20 12.18 32.28 -9.56
CA CYS A 20 11.87 31.17 -8.66
C CYS A 20 10.61 30.53 -9.24
N ALA A 21 10.73 29.31 -9.74
CA ALA A 21 9.55 28.54 -10.14
C ALA A 21 8.59 28.53 -8.95
N ALA A 22 7.33 28.90 -9.19
CA ALA A 22 6.32 28.85 -8.15
C ALA A 22 6.24 27.42 -7.60
N GLU A 23 6.11 27.28 -6.28
CA GLU A 23 5.91 25.96 -5.66
C GLU A 23 4.68 25.27 -6.28
N PRO A 24 4.76 23.96 -6.57
CA PRO A 24 3.64 23.25 -7.16
C PRO A 24 2.43 23.29 -6.22
N THR A 25 1.23 23.45 -6.78
CA THR A 25 0.00 23.24 -6.02
C THR A 25 -0.13 21.77 -5.61
N PRO A 26 -0.94 21.43 -4.58
CA PRO A 26 -1.16 20.03 -4.22
C PRO A 26 -1.70 19.19 -5.38
N ALA A 27 -2.58 19.77 -6.22
CA ALA A 27 -3.10 19.11 -7.41
C ALA A 27 -1.99 18.84 -8.45
N GLN A 28 -1.09 19.80 -8.70
CA GLN A 28 0.04 19.60 -9.63
C GLN A 28 1.01 18.51 -9.13
N ALA A 29 1.31 18.50 -7.83
CA ALA A 29 2.14 17.47 -7.21
C ALA A 29 1.51 16.08 -7.32
N VAL A 30 0.19 15.98 -7.09
CA VAL A 30 -0.59 14.74 -7.23
C VAL A 30 -0.62 14.25 -8.68
N GLU A 31 -0.79 15.14 -9.66
CA GLU A 31 -0.72 14.76 -11.07
C GLU A 31 0.68 14.25 -11.48
N GLN A 32 1.76 14.83 -10.94
CA GLN A 32 3.10 14.31 -11.16
C GLN A 32 3.26 12.91 -10.54
N ALA A 33 2.83 12.73 -9.29
CA ALA A 33 2.86 11.44 -8.62
C ALA A 33 2.08 10.37 -9.42
N HIS A 34 0.89 10.72 -9.89
CA HIS A 34 0.06 9.86 -10.74
C HIS A 34 0.78 9.48 -12.04
N ALA A 35 1.30 10.45 -12.78
CA ALA A 35 1.99 10.22 -14.04
C ALA A 35 3.23 9.31 -13.86
N GLU A 36 4.01 9.53 -12.80
CA GLU A 36 5.19 8.72 -12.49
C GLU A 36 4.81 7.31 -12.05
N LEU A 37 3.78 7.15 -11.21
CA LEU A 37 3.25 5.84 -10.80
C LEU A 37 2.86 5.00 -12.02
N TRP A 38 2.00 5.56 -12.87
CA TRP A 38 1.45 4.88 -14.05
C TRP A 38 2.45 4.69 -15.18
N GLY A 39 3.37 5.64 -15.37
CA GLY A 39 4.39 5.56 -16.41
C GLY A 39 5.50 4.55 -16.12
N ARG A 40 5.72 4.19 -14.85
CA ARG A 40 6.92 3.42 -14.45
C ARG A 40 6.63 2.19 -13.61
N PHE A 41 5.68 2.25 -12.68
CA PHE A 41 5.53 1.25 -11.63
C PHE A 41 4.32 0.35 -11.83
N VAL A 42 3.25 0.84 -12.45
CA VAL A 42 2.10 0.01 -12.85
C VAL A 42 2.46 -0.80 -14.09
N ASP A 43 2.32 -2.11 -14.02
CA ASP A 43 2.65 -2.97 -15.14
C ASP A 43 1.49 -3.24 -16.11
N LYS A 44 1.78 -4.06 -17.12
CA LYS A 44 0.80 -4.43 -18.15
C LYS A 44 -0.42 -5.18 -17.61
N TYR A 45 -0.34 -5.77 -16.42
CA TYR A 45 -1.45 -6.44 -15.74
C TYR A 45 -2.18 -5.52 -14.75
N GLY A 46 -1.77 -4.25 -14.66
CA GLY A 46 -2.32 -3.31 -13.69
C GLY A 46 -1.81 -3.56 -12.28
N ILE A 47 -0.66 -4.22 -12.09
CA ILE A 47 -0.07 -4.48 -10.77
C ILE A 47 1.03 -3.44 -10.50
N ILE A 48 0.96 -2.77 -9.34
CA ILE A 48 2.00 -1.84 -8.88
C ILE A 48 3.21 -2.65 -8.39
N ARG A 49 4.37 -2.37 -8.96
CA ARG A 49 5.66 -2.94 -8.55
C ARG A 49 6.31 -2.07 -7.48
N ASP A 50 7.01 -2.66 -6.52
CA ASP A 50 7.75 -1.92 -5.48
C ASP A 50 8.74 -0.92 -6.05
N TYR A 51 9.42 -1.29 -7.12
CA TYR A 51 10.37 -0.43 -7.81
C TYR A 51 10.59 -0.90 -9.24
N VAL A 52 11.20 -0.05 -10.07
CA VAL A 52 11.62 -0.42 -11.43
C VAL A 52 12.91 -1.24 -11.36
N GLY A 53 12.85 -2.49 -11.80
CA GLY A 53 13.98 -3.43 -11.79
C GLY A 53 13.69 -4.69 -12.61
N GLU A 54 14.65 -5.60 -12.67
CA GLU A 54 14.48 -6.87 -13.37
C GLU A 54 13.41 -7.73 -12.71
N LEU A 55 12.45 -8.23 -13.48
CA LEU A 55 11.41 -9.10 -12.93
C LEU A 55 11.97 -10.51 -12.64
N PRO A 56 11.45 -11.18 -11.60
CA PRO A 56 11.70 -12.61 -11.39
C PRO A 56 11.23 -13.44 -12.58
N THR A 57 12.07 -14.39 -12.98
CA THR A 57 11.73 -15.41 -13.99
C THR A 57 11.09 -16.63 -13.33
N PRO A 58 10.53 -17.57 -14.10
CA PRO A 58 10.02 -18.82 -13.55
C PRO A 58 11.08 -19.59 -12.75
N GLU A 59 12.33 -19.58 -13.21
CA GLU A 59 13.45 -20.22 -12.51
C GLU A 59 13.73 -19.52 -11.16
N ASP A 60 13.70 -18.19 -11.11
CA ASP A 60 13.88 -17.46 -9.86
C ASP A 60 12.77 -17.77 -8.86
N CYS A 61 11.51 -17.76 -9.30
CA CYS A 61 10.37 -18.08 -8.44
C CYS A 61 10.43 -19.53 -7.94
N LYS A 62 10.72 -20.48 -8.83
CA LYS A 62 10.87 -21.91 -8.49
C LYS A 62 11.99 -22.14 -7.47
N LEU A 63 13.11 -21.43 -7.60
CA LEU A 63 14.22 -21.51 -6.64
C LEU A 63 14.01 -20.62 -5.40
N GLY A 64 12.97 -19.78 -5.36
CA GLY A 64 12.81 -18.79 -4.29
C GLY A 64 14.00 -17.81 -4.24
N ARG A 65 14.33 -17.16 -5.36
CA ARG A 65 15.32 -16.09 -5.47
C ARG A 65 14.63 -14.74 -5.60
N PRO A 66 14.93 -13.72 -4.77
CA PRO A 66 16.05 -13.69 -3.82
C PRO A 66 15.80 -14.55 -2.58
N ASN A 67 14.54 -14.74 -2.20
CA ASN A 67 14.08 -15.64 -1.16
C ASN A 67 12.67 -16.13 -1.52
N ALA A 68 12.24 -17.26 -0.96
CA ALA A 68 10.94 -17.87 -1.22
C ALA A 68 9.76 -17.01 -0.73
N ILE A 69 10.02 -16.00 0.11
CA ILE A 69 9.00 -15.01 0.51
C ILE A 69 8.73 -14.01 -0.62
N GLY A 70 9.68 -13.81 -1.53
CA GLY A 70 9.64 -12.76 -2.54
C GLY A 70 10.01 -11.37 -2.02
N TRP A 71 10.43 -11.27 -0.75
CA TRP A 71 10.89 -10.02 -0.15
C TRP A 71 12.07 -9.44 -0.93
N TRP A 72 12.08 -8.12 -1.06
CA TRP A 72 13.06 -7.32 -1.77
C TRP A 72 13.05 -7.45 -3.29
N SER A 73 12.13 -8.21 -3.88
CA SER A 73 11.93 -8.24 -5.33
C SER A 73 10.99 -7.11 -5.80
N PRO A 74 10.95 -6.78 -7.11
CA PRO A 74 10.00 -5.78 -7.63
C PRO A 74 8.53 -6.16 -7.51
N ILE A 75 8.21 -7.44 -7.26
CA ILE A 75 6.86 -7.99 -7.24
C ILE A 75 6.43 -8.40 -5.82
N GLU A 76 7.00 -7.75 -4.80
CA GLU A 76 6.83 -8.11 -3.40
C GLU A 76 5.45 -7.77 -2.84
N ASN A 77 4.88 -6.63 -3.27
CA ASN A 77 3.72 -6.00 -2.64
C ASN A 77 2.58 -5.61 -3.60
N GLY A 78 2.39 -6.33 -4.71
CA GLY A 78 1.38 -6.04 -5.73
C GLY A 78 -0.03 -5.83 -5.18
N PRO A 79 -0.71 -6.88 -4.65
CA PRO A 79 -2.04 -6.70 -4.05
C PRO A 79 -2.08 -5.74 -2.88
N MET A 80 -1.01 -5.66 -2.08
CA MET A 80 -0.91 -4.68 -1.01
C MET A 80 -1.04 -3.26 -1.56
N PHE A 81 -0.25 -2.89 -2.57
CA PHE A 81 -0.27 -1.56 -3.14
C PHE A 81 -1.53 -1.28 -3.96
N ASN A 82 -1.90 -2.21 -4.84
CA ASN A 82 -3.13 -2.10 -5.63
C ASN A 82 -4.34 -1.89 -4.72
N GLY A 83 -4.47 -2.72 -3.67
CA GLY A 83 -5.59 -2.69 -2.75
C GLY A 83 -5.68 -1.41 -1.94
N LEU A 84 -4.53 -0.86 -1.53
CA LEU A 84 -4.46 0.41 -0.79
C LEU A 84 -4.71 1.63 -1.69
N TYR A 85 -4.26 1.57 -2.95
CA TYR A 85 -4.38 2.69 -3.90
C TYR A 85 -5.75 2.75 -4.60
N LEU A 86 -6.38 1.61 -4.87
CA LEU A 86 -7.63 1.53 -5.63
C LEU A 86 -8.78 2.39 -5.06
N PRO A 87 -9.00 2.54 -3.75
CA PRO A 87 -9.97 3.50 -3.23
C PRO A 87 -9.71 4.94 -3.69
N ALA A 88 -8.44 5.38 -3.70
CA ALA A 88 -8.07 6.72 -4.17
C ALA A 88 -8.27 6.86 -5.68
N MET A 89 -7.94 5.83 -6.46
CA MET A 89 -8.19 5.83 -7.91
C MET A 89 -9.68 5.88 -8.25
N CYS A 90 -10.53 5.19 -7.47
CA CYS A 90 -11.99 5.28 -7.62
C CYS A 90 -12.50 6.68 -7.30
N GLU A 91 -11.97 7.32 -6.25
CA GLU A 91 -12.33 8.68 -5.88
C GLU A 91 -11.83 9.71 -6.91
N ARG A 92 -10.63 9.51 -7.48
CA ARG A 92 -10.12 10.27 -8.61
C ARG A 92 -11.08 10.22 -9.80
N ALA A 93 -11.46 9.01 -10.22
CA ALA A 93 -12.42 8.82 -11.31
C ALA A 93 -13.78 9.49 -11.02
N ARG A 94 -14.25 9.43 -9.77
CA ARG A 94 -15.48 10.10 -9.35
C ARG A 94 -15.36 11.62 -9.43
N ARG A 95 -14.25 12.20 -8.98
CA ARG A 95 -14.02 13.67 -8.98
C ARG A 95 -13.79 14.22 -10.39
N SER A 96 -13.03 13.51 -11.21
CA SER A 96 -12.68 13.95 -12.57
C SER A 96 -13.79 13.67 -13.58
N GLY A 97 -14.58 12.60 -13.37
CA GLY A 97 -15.59 12.13 -14.31
C GLY A 97 -15.01 11.58 -15.62
N THR A 98 -13.70 11.39 -15.73
CA THR A 98 -13.07 10.97 -16.99
C THR A 98 -13.12 9.45 -17.17
N ALA A 99 -13.32 9.00 -18.41
CA ALA A 99 -13.27 7.58 -18.75
C ALA A 99 -11.87 6.98 -18.55
N ALA A 100 -10.82 7.79 -18.69
CA ALA A 100 -9.43 7.35 -18.51
C ALA A 100 -9.15 6.94 -17.06
N ASP A 101 -9.58 7.74 -16.08
CA ASP A 101 -9.41 7.43 -14.67
C ASP A 101 -10.25 6.20 -14.27
N ALA A 102 -11.47 6.07 -14.82
CA ALA A 102 -12.30 4.88 -14.59
C ALA A 102 -11.63 3.60 -15.13
N GLU A 103 -11.00 3.67 -16.30
CA GLU A 103 -10.27 2.54 -16.88
C GLU A 103 -9.02 2.18 -16.08
N GLN A 104 -8.31 3.16 -15.54
CA GLN A 104 -7.20 2.93 -14.63
C GLN A 104 -7.65 2.19 -13.35
N ALA A 105 -8.76 2.60 -12.73
CA ALA A 105 -9.32 1.88 -11.58
C ALA A 105 -9.68 0.43 -11.94
N ARG A 106 -10.28 0.21 -13.12
CA ARG A 106 -10.59 -1.13 -13.66
C ARG A 106 -9.33 -1.99 -13.82
N ARG A 107 -8.26 -1.44 -14.40
CA ARG A 107 -6.98 -2.15 -14.58
C ARG A 107 -6.36 -2.59 -13.25
N LEU A 108 -6.42 -1.75 -12.21
CA LEU A 108 -5.94 -2.12 -10.87
C LEU A 108 -6.74 -3.28 -10.27
N ALA A 109 -8.07 -3.26 -10.44
CA ALA A 109 -8.97 -4.33 -9.99
C ALA A 109 -8.68 -5.65 -10.75
N GLN A 110 -8.45 -5.59 -12.06
CA GLN A 110 -8.02 -6.74 -12.85
C GLN A 110 -6.68 -7.31 -12.36
N GLY A 111 -5.73 -6.45 -11.99
CA GLY A 111 -4.46 -6.87 -11.37
C GLY A 111 -4.68 -7.64 -10.06
N LEU A 112 -5.57 -7.16 -9.19
CA LEU A 112 -5.96 -7.87 -7.97
C LEU A 112 -6.57 -9.24 -8.27
N MET A 113 -7.48 -9.31 -9.24
CA MET A 113 -8.11 -10.57 -9.65
C MET A 113 -7.10 -11.57 -10.22
N LYS A 114 -6.12 -11.09 -11.01
CA LYS A 114 -5.05 -11.92 -11.57
C LYS A 114 -4.19 -12.52 -10.46
N CYS A 115 -3.77 -11.74 -9.47
CA CYS A 115 -2.98 -12.25 -8.34
C CYS A 115 -3.71 -13.33 -7.53
N ALA A 116 -5.04 -13.29 -7.45
CA ALA A 116 -5.87 -14.31 -6.79
C ALA A 116 -6.25 -15.50 -7.70
N SER A 117 -5.67 -15.59 -8.90
CA SER A 117 -6.05 -16.59 -9.91
C SER A 117 -4.85 -17.31 -10.56
N VAL A 118 -3.62 -17.01 -10.16
CA VAL A 118 -2.40 -17.66 -10.70
C VAL A 118 -2.03 -18.95 -9.96
N SER A 119 -2.62 -19.18 -8.78
CA SER A 119 -2.37 -20.34 -7.93
C SER A 119 -3.55 -21.32 -8.00
N ASP A 120 -3.25 -22.61 -7.85
CA ASP A 120 -4.25 -23.65 -7.64
C ASP A 120 -4.55 -23.92 -6.15
N VAL A 121 -3.86 -23.22 -5.23
CA VAL A 121 -4.09 -23.32 -3.78
C VAL A 121 -5.27 -22.43 -3.40
N PRO A 122 -6.38 -22.99 -2.88
CA PRO A 122 -7.55 -22.19 -2.51
C PRO A 122 -7.20 -21.12 -1.47
N GLY A 123 -7.65 -19.89 -1.70
CA GLY A 123 -7.41 -18.75 -0.81
C GLY A 123 -6.01 -18.12 -0.93
N PHE A 124 -5.15 -18.63 -1.80
CA PHE A 124 -3.83 -18.02 -2.06
C PHE A 124 -3.96 -16.77 -2.93
N ILE A 125 -3.26 -15.71 -2.53
CA ILE A 125 -3.14 -14.48 -3.31
C ILE A 125 -1.65 -14.21 -3.53
N ALA A 126 -1.20 -14.24 -4.78
CA ALA A 126 0.19 -14.00 -5.13
C ALA A 126 0.61 -12.55 -4.82
N ARG A 127 1.83 -12.37 -4.32
CA ARG A 127 2.46 -11.05 -4.08
C ARG A 127 2.62 -10.22 -5.35
N GLY A 128 2.71 -10.87 -6.49
CA GLY A 128 2.88 -10.27 -7.79
C GLY A 128 3.27 -11.34 -8.80
N ILE A 129 3.57 -10.93 -10.03
CA ILE A 129 3.67 -11.84 -11.17
C ILE A 129 4.94 -11.56 -11.95
N GLY A 130 5.72 -12.60 -12.22
CA GLY A 130 6.98 -12.53 -12.93
C GLY A 130 6.85 -12.46 -14.45
N THR A 131 7.94 -12.77 -15.16
CA THR A 131 8.11 -12.47 -16.58
C THR A 131 7.15 -13.19 -17.52
N ASP A 132 6.71 -14.39 -17.18
CA ASP A 132 5.81 -15.23 -18.01
C ASP A 132 4.32 -14.92 -17.81
N GLY A 133 3.99 -14.04 -16.87
CA GLY A 133 2.61 -13.69 -16.55
C GLY A 133 1.88 -14.65 -15.63
N VAL A 134 2.54 -15.67 -15.08
CA VAL A 134 1.97 -16.63 -14.13
C VAL A 134 2.90 -17.00 -12.97
N CYS A 135 4.22 -16.98 -13.14
CA CYS A 135 5.16 -17.35 -12.09
C CYS A 135 5.11 -16.34 -10.94
N HIS A 136 5.20 -16.86 -9.71
CA HIS A 136 5.07 -16.09 -8.48
C HIS A 136 5.78 -16.81 -7.34
N TYR A 137 6.03 -16.11 -6.23
CA TYR A 137 6.65 -16.71 -5.04
C TYR A 137 5.65 -17.51 -4.21
N PRO A 138 6.08 -18.63 -3.59
CA PRO A 138 5.17 -19.57 -2.92
C PRO A 138 4.59 -19.09 -1.58
N LEU A 139 5.09 -17.99 -1.01
CA LEU A 139 4.65 -17.51 0.30
C LEU A 139 3.90 -16.18 0.18
N SER A 140 2.58 -16.22 0.37
CA SER A 140 1.72 -15.04 0.44
C SER A 140 1.85 -14.31 1.80
N SER A 141 0.91 -13.43 2.14
CA SER A 141 0.76 -12.79 3.45
C SER A 141 -0.60 -12.11 3.60
N ASP A 142 -0.97 -11.92 4.86
CA ASP A 142 -2.09 -11.10 5.31
C ASP A 142 -1.98 -9.64 4.83
N ASP A 143 -0.76 -9.13 4.62
CA ASP A 143 -0.51 -7.80 4.03
C ASP A 143 -0.86 -7.72 2.53
N GLN A 144 -0.95 -8.85 1.82
CA GLN A 144 -1.50 -8.89 0.46
C GLN A 144 -3.02 -9.10 0.49
N THR A 145 -3.46 -9.96 1.39
CA THR A 145 -4.83 -10.46 1.43
C THR A 145 -5.81 -9.39 1.88
N HIS A 146 -5.53 -8.66 2.97
CA HIS A 146 -6.47 -7.65 3.44
C HIS A 146 -6.68 -6.50 2.43
N PRO A 147 -5.61 -5.88 1.86
CA PRO A 147 -5.78 -4.89 0.81
C PRO A 147 -6.51 -5.40 -0.42
N TRP A 148 -6.36 -6.68 -0.79
CA TRP A 148 -7.13 -7.26 -1.90
C TRP A 148 -8.64 -7.15 -1.67
N PHE A 149 -9.13 -7.49 -0.48
CA PHE A 149 -10.55 -7.29 -0.12
C PHE A 149 -10.92 -5.80 -0.09
N LEU A 150 -10.09 -4.96 0.54
CA LEU A 150 -10.33 -3.52 0.67
C LEU A 150 -10.48 -2.83 -0.70
N GLY A 151 -9.56 -3.09 -1.62
CA GLY A 151 -9.57 -2.50 -2.96
C GLY A 151 -10.76 -2.96 -3.79
N LEU A 152 -11.06 -4.26 -3.79
CA LEU A 152 -12.21 -4.80 -4.53
C LEU A 152 -13.54 -4.31 -3.95
N GLN A 153 -13.66 -4.18 -2.62
CA GLN A 153 -14.81 -3.56 -1.97
C GLN A 153 -15.02 -2.12 -2.49
N ALA A 154 -13.96 -1.31 -2.51
CA ALA A 154 -14.04 0.07 -3.00
C ALA A 154 -14.41 0.13 -4.49
N TYR A 155 -13.79 -0.70 -5.32
CA TYR A 155 -14.10 -0.76 -6.75
C TYR A 155 -15.55 -1.14 -7.01
N LEU A 156 -16.08 -2.15 -6.33
CA LEU A 156 -17.47 -2.58 -6.46
C LEU A 156 -18.50 -1.50 -6.08
N LYS A 157 -18.11 -0.56 -5.21
CA LYS A 157 -18.95 0.57 -4.74
C LYS A 157 -18.80 1.83 -5.58
N SER A 158 -17.80 1.89 -6.46
CA SER A 158 -17.47 3.10 -7.23
C SER A 158 -18.44 3.39 -8.38
N GLY A 159 -19.26 2.42 -8.80
CA GLY A 159 -20.09 2.52 -10.00
C GLY A 159 -19.35 2.28 -11.32
N ILE A 160 -18.02 2.09 -11.28
CA ILE A 160 -17.19 1.75 -12.45
C ILE A 160 -17.41 0.31 -12.97
N PRO A 161 -17.54 -0.73 -12.12
CA PRO A 161 -17.60 -2.10 -12.62
C PRO A 161 -18.87 -2.36 -13.43
N THR A 162 -18.71 -3.11 -14.52
CA THR A 162 -19.85 -3.67 -15.26
C THR A 162 -20.54 -4.77 -14.43
N ALA A 163 -21.72 -5.21 -14.87
CA ALA A 163 -22.42 -6.33 -14.24
C ALA A 163 -21.59 -7.64 -14.31
N GLU A 164 -20.87 -7.85 -15.41
CA GLU A 164 -19.99 -9.02 -15.58
C GLU A 164 -18.80 -8.96 -14.62
N GLU A 165 -18.09 -7.83 -14.59
CA GLU A 165 -16.96 -7.62 -13.67
C GLU A 165 -17.39 -7.80 -12.21
N ARG A 166 -18.57 -7.26 -11.86
CA ARG A 166 -19.17 -7.44 -10.54
C ARG A 166 -19.39 -8.92 -10.22
N GLY A 167 -19.97 -9.68 -11.15
CA GLY A 167 -20.20 -11.12 -10.99
C GLY A 167 -18.90 -11.89 -10.75
N GLN A 168 -17.87 -11.63 -11.55
CA GLN A 168 -16.55 -12.28 -11.44
C GLN A 168 -15.88 -11.97 -10.08
N ILE A 169 -15.89 -10.70 -9.66
CA ILE A 169 -15.30 -10.30 -8.38
C ILE A 169 -16.05 -10.93 -7.21
N ILE A 170 -17.39 -10.88 -7.20
CA ILE A 170 -18.20 -11.49 -6.12
C ILE A 170 -17.90 -12.99 -6.02
N ALA A 171 -17.85 -13.70 -7.15
CA ALA A 171 -17.53 -15.13 -7.17
C ALA A 171 -16.15 -15.42 -6.57
N LYS A 172 -15.12 -14.65 -6.95
CA LYS A 172 -13.77 -14.84 -6.42
C LYS A 172 -13.66 -14.47 -4.94
N VAL A 173 -14.35 -13.42 -4.49
CA VAL A 173 -14.42 -13.07 -3.06
C VAL A 173 -15.07 -14.19 -2.24
N LYS A 174 -16.16 -14.79 -2.74
CA LYS A 174 -16.79 -15.97 -2.10
C LYS A 174 -15.81 -17.14 -1.97
N GLU A 175 -15.14 -17.48 -3.07
CA GLU A 175 -14.15 -18.57 -3.13
C GLU A 175 -13.02 -18.35 -2.11
N VAL A 176 -12.37 -17.19 -2.15
CA VAL A 176 -11.24 -16.85 -1.27
C VAL A 176 -11.68 -16.80 0.19
N ALA A 177 -12.79 -16.13 0.51
CA ALA A 177 -13.27 -16.02 1.89
C ALA A 177 -13.64 -17.40 2.48
N ALA A 178 -14.30 -18.25 1.71
CA ALA A 178 -14.62 -19.62 2.14
C ALA A 178 -13.37 -20.46 2.38
N ALA A 179 -12.37 -20.35 1.51
CA ALA A 179 -11.10 -21.06 1.66
C ALA A 179 -10.34 -20.59 2.91
N LEU A 180 -10.25 -19.27 3.14
CA LEU A 180 -9.60 -18.71 4.33
C LEU A 180 -10.34 -19.09 5.62
N GLU A 181 -11.67 -19.02 5.63
CA GLU A 181 -12.49 -19.45 6.76
C GLU A 181 -12.24 -20.92 7.11
N ALA A 182 -12.13 -21.81 6.12
CA ALA A 182 -11.87 -23.24 6.33
C ALA A 182 -10.52 -23.52 7.03
N VAL A 183 -9.56 -22.60 6.94
CA VAL A 183 -8.25 -22.69 7.60
C VAL A 183 -8.10 -21.68 8.74
N GLN A 184 -9.22 -21.16 9.28
CA GLN A 184 -9.26 -20.22 10.40
C GLN A 184 -8.54 -18.90 10.12
N TRP A 185 -8.68 -18.40 8.89
CA TRP A 185 -8.08 -17.15 8.41
C TRP A 185 -6.56 -17.10 8.49
N ARG A 186 -5.91 -18.27 8.43
CA ARG A 186 -4.47 -18.39 8.19
C ARG A 186 -4.20 -18.32 6.69
N ILE A 187 -3.10 -17.70 6.30
CA ILE A 187 -2.80 -17.46 4.89
C ILE A 187 -2.06 -18.66 4.30
N PRO A 188 -2.62 -19.35 3.30
CA PRO A 188 -2.01 -20.57 2.76
C PRO A 188 -0.72 -20.26 2.00
N CYS A 189 0.16 -21.25 1.97
CA CYS A 189 1.39 -21.27 1.18
C CYS A 189 1.28 -22.27 0.01
N GLU A 190 2.11 -22.09 -1.01
CA GLU A 190 2.19 -22.91 -2.23
C GLU A 190 3.56 -23.59 -2.39
N GLY A 191 3.70 -24.42 -3.42
CA GLY A 191 4.97 -25.01 -3.85
C GLY A 191 5.47 -25.98 -2.80
N ASP A 192 6.76 -25.89 -2.51
CA ASP A 192 7.41 -26.71 -1.48
C ASP A 192 6.90 -26.39 -0.06
N PHE A 193 6.13 -25.31 0.12
CA PHE A 193 5.49 -24.92 1.38
C PHE A 193 4.00 -25.26 1.44
N ARG A 194 3.46 -26.02 0.47
CA ARG A 194 2.04 -26.39 0.48
C ARG A 194 1.68 -27.12 1.78
N GLY A 195 0.62 -26.65 2.44
CA GLY A 195 0.17 -27.13 3.75
C GLY A 195 0.63 -26.28 4.93
N ASP A 196 1.63 -25.41 4.73
CA ASP A 196 2.00 -24.38 5.68
C ASP A 196 1.14 -23.12 5.56
N PHE A 197 1.30 -22.23 6.54
CA PHE A 197 0.67 -20.92 6.57
C PHE A 197 1.67 -19.81 6.87
N ARG A 198 1.45 -18.60 6.32
CA ARG A 198 2.27 -17.41 6.58
C ARG A 198 1.43 -16.20 6.96
N GLY A 199 1.25 -16.02 8.27
CA GLY A 199 0.40 -14.98 8.83
C GLY A 199 -1.07 -15.41 8.93
N GLY A 200 -1.91 -14.49 9.37
CA GLY A 200 -3.33 -14.70 9.55
C GLY A 200 -3.97 -13.52 10.27
N PHE A 201 -5.29 -13.59 10.47
CA PHE A 201 -6.06 -12.45 11.00
C PHE A 201 -6.62 -12.64 12.41
N THR A 202 -6.52 -13.85 12.97
CA THR A 202 -7.15 -14.18 14.26
C THR A 202 -6.25 -13.91 15.48
N GLY A 203 -5.12 -13.23 15.28
CA GLY A 203 -4.19 -12.84 16.35
C GLY A 203 -4.74 -11.76 17.30
N HIS A 204 -3.86 -11.28 18.18
CA HIS A 204 -4.18 -10.36 19.28
C HIS A 204 -3.77 -8.92 19.04
N LEU A 205 -3.07 -8.62 17.95
CA LEU A 205 -2.64 -7.26 17.62
C LEU A 205 -3.83 -6.40 17.16
N PHE A 206 -3.67 -5.08 17.23
CA PHE A 206 -4.59 -4.13 16.62
C PHE A 206 -4.80 -4.43 15.14
N ARG A 207 -3.71 -4.60 14.37
CA ARG A 207 -3.81 -4.93 12.94
C ARG A 207 -4.57 -6.24 12.69
N ASP A 208 -4.45 -7.23 13.57
CA ASP A 208 -5.16 -8.50 13.42
C ASP A 208 -6.67 -8.29 13.64
N ALA A 209 -7.02 -7.65 14.77
CA ALA A 209 -8.40 -7.42 15.16
C ALA A 209 -9.18 -6.59 14.13
N VAL A 210 -8.65 -5.43 13.73
CA VAL A 210 -9.35 -4.52 12.81
C VAL A 210 -9.51 -5.13 11.42
N ARG A 211 -8.46 -5.76 10.88
CA ARG A 211 -8.48 -6.35 9.54
C ARG A 211 -9.41 -7.56 9.51
N TYR A 212 -9.42 -8.39 10.55
CA TYR A 212 -10.35 -9.52 10.63
C TYR A 212 -11.81 -9.08 10.64
N LEU A 213 -12.14 -8.10 11.49
CA LEU A 213 -13.49 -7.55 11.56
C LEU A 213 -13.92 -6.92 10.23
N HIS A 214 -13.01 -6.20 9.57
CA HIS A 214 -13.26 -5.64 8.24
C HIS A 214 -13.46 -6.72 7.19
N LEU A 215 -12.64 -7.77 7.13
CA LEU A 215 -12.78 -8.87 6.18
C LEU A 215 -14.15 -9.53 6.25
N LEU A 216 -14.66 -9.80 7.46
CA LEU A 216 -15.99 -10.37 7.65
C LEU A 216 -17.10 -9.42 7.17
N ARG A 217 -17.02 -8.12 7.51
CA ARG A 217 -18.01 -7.13 7.07
C ARG A 217 -17.96 -6.87 5.56
N ALA A 218 -16.77 -6.75 5.00
CA ALA A 218 -16.56 -6.54 3.57
C ALA A 218 -17.07 -7.74 2.78
N THR A 219 -16.81 -8.97 3.24
CA THR A 219 -17.33 -10.18 2.60
C THR A 219 -18.86 -10.17 2.60
N HIS A 220 -19.51 -9.88 3.74
CA HIS A 220 -20.97 -9.72 3.79
C HIS A 220 -21.47 -8.64 2.82
N GLU A 221 -20.87 -7.44 2.81
CA GLU A 221 -21.30 -6.33 1.96
C GLU A 221 -21.16 -6.67 0.46
N ILE A 222 -20.09 -7.37 0.08
CA ILE A 222 -19.82 -7.77 -1.31
C ILE A 222 -20.75 -8.90 -1.74
N THR A 223 -20.93 -9.92 -0.89
CA THR A 223 -21.56 -11.17 -1.31
C THR A 223 -23.04 -11.28 -0.98
N GLY A 224 -23.50 -10.53 0.02
CA GLY A 224 -24.85 -10.61 0.58
C GLY A 224 -25.10 -11.84 1.47
N ASP A 225 -24.11 -12.71 1.71
CA ASP A 225 -24.33 -13.92 2.51
C ASP A 225 -24.34 -13.61 4.01
N ALA A 226 -25.47 -13.82 4.68
CA ALA A 226 -25.71 -13.43 6.07
C ALA A 226 -24.74 -14.07 7.09
N VAL A 227 -24.21 -15.27 6.79
CA VAL A 227 -23.25 -15.99 7.65
C VAL A 227 -22.02 -15.13 7.99
N TRP A 228 -21.58 -14.26 7.08
CA TRP A 228 -20.43 -13.40 7.31
C TRP A 228 -20.72 -12.27 8.30
N LEU A 229 -21.97 -11.77 8.32
CA LEU A 229 -22.42 -10.80 9.31
C LEU A 229 -22.56 -11.43 10.69
N GLU A 230 -23.10 -12.65 10.78
CA GLU A 230 -23.17 -13.41 12.03
C GLU A 230 -21.78 -13.67 12.62
N ARG A 231 -20.83 -14.11 11.77
CA ARG A 231 -19.41 -14.28 12.15
C ARG A 231 -18.79 -12.97 12.63
N TYR A 232 -19.06 -11.85 11.95
CA TYR A 232 -18.59 -10.54 12.39
C TYR A 232 -19.10 -10.20 13.79
N HIS A 233 -20.39 -10.38 14.06
CA HIS A 233 -20.96 -10.08 15.37
C HIS A 233 -20.35 -10.95 16.47
N LYS A 234 -20.12 -12.23 16.20
CA LYS A 234 -19.39 -13.11 17.11
C LYS A 234 -17.96 -12.62 17.34
N ALA A 235 -17.21 -12.37 16.26
CA ALA A 235 -15.82 -11.91 16.31
C ALA A 235 -15.66 -10.58 17.06
N CYS A 236 -16.65 -9.69 17.01
CA CYS A 236 -16.63 -8.43 17.76
C CYS A 236 -16.46 -8.65 19.27
N ALA A 237 -17.14 -9.67 19.81
CA ALA A 237 -17.14 -9.99 21.24
C ALA A 237 -16.01 -10.96 21.65
N GLU A 238 -15.33 -11.57 20.67
CA GLU A 238 -14.22 -12.49 20.94
C GLU A 238 -13.03 -11.77 21.59
N ARG A 239 -12.40 -12.45 22.55
CA ARG A 239 -11.16 -12.04 23.20
C ARG A 239 -10.02 -12.93 22.67
N PRO A 240 -9.09 -12.41 21.84
CA PRO A 240 -7.99 -13.21 21.32
C PRO A 240 -7.06 -13.73 22.42
N ASP A 241 -6.85 -12.91 23.46
CA ASP A 241 -6.34 -13.35 24.75
C ASP A 241 -7.54 -13.47 25.72
N PRO A 242 -7.82 -14.65 26.31
CA PRO A 242 -8.93 -14.84 27.26
C PRO A 242 -8.97 -13.84 28.42
N LYS A 243 -7.81 -13.29 28.85
CA LYS A 243 -7.71 -12.28 29.91
C LYS A 243 -7.61 -10.85 29.38
N GLY A 244 -7.53 -10.70 28.06
CA GLY A 244 -7.34 -9.42 27.38
C GLY A 244 -8.66 -8.76 26.97
N LYS A 245 -8.54 -7.85 26.01
CA LYS A 245 -9.64 -7.06 25.43
C LYS A 245 -10.41 -7.85 24.36
N THR A 246 -11.66 -7.48 24.12
CA THR A 246 -12.39 -7.93 22.93
C THR A 246 -11.76 -7.34 21.66
N ARG A 247 -12.04 -7.90 20.49
CA ARG A 247 -11.53 -7.32 19.22
C ARG A 247 -11.95 -5.88 19.00
N VAL A 248 -13.18 -5.52 19.37
CA VAL A 248 -13.67 -4.14 19.27
C VAL A 248 -12.95 -3.22 20.26
N GLU A 249 -12.72 -3.67 21.49
CA GLU A 249 -11.93 -2.93 22.48
C GLU A 249 -10.47 -2.75 22.01
N ILE A 250 -9.88 -3.75 21.34
CA ILE A 250 -8.55 -3.65 20.72
C ILE A 250 -8.56 -2.61 19.58
N CYS A 251 -9.61 -2.57 18.76
CA CYS A 251 -9.72 -1.57 17.69
C CYS A 251 -9.65 -0.13 18.21
N ALA A 252 -10.22 0.14 19.38
CA ALA A 252 -10.17 1.47 20.01
C ALA A 252 -8.75 1.90 20.44
N MET A 253 -7.86 0.93 20.72
CA MET A 253 -6.48 1.23 21.15
C MET A 253 -5.59 1.75 20.01
N GLY A 254 -5.99 1.52 18.75
CA GLY A 254 -5.21 1.88 17.58
C GLY A 254 -3.88 1.11 17.44
N TYR A 255 -3.11 1.43 16.40
CA TYR A 255 -1.81 0.86 16.13
C TYR A 255 -0.76 1.08 17.24
N PRO A 256 -0.82 2.12 18.12
CA PRO A 256 0.08 2.23 19.26
C PRO A 256 0.12 0.97 20.13
N PHE A 257 -0.97 0.20 20.17
CA PHE A 257 -1.05 -1.08 20.86
C PHE A 257 -0.06 -2.13 20.34
N ASP A 258 0.35 -2.03 19.08
CA ASP A 258 1.25 -3.00 18.43
C ASP A 258 2.74 -2.69 18.64
N ARG A 259 3.08 -1.55 19.29
CA ARG A 259 4.48 -1.09 19.43
C ARG A 259 5.40 -2.07 20.15
N GLU A 260 4.87 -2.87 21.07
CA GLU A 260 5.65 -3.91 21.75
C GLU A 260 6.00 -5.07 20.83
N ALA A 261 5.09 -5.41 19.90
CA ALA A 261 5.26 -6.54 18.98
C ALA A 261 6.00 -6.16 17.69
N ILE A 262 5.88 -4.90 17.25
CA ILE A 262 6.42 -4.41 15.98
C ILE A 262 7.29 -3.19 16.25
N ALA A 263 8.59 -3.36 16.06
CA ALA A 263 9.56 -2.29 16.25
C ALA A 263 9.46 -1.22 15.14
N HIS A 264 9.79 0.03 15.49
CA HIS A 264 9.94 1.16 14.56
C HIS A 264 8.70 1.53 13.73
N ILE A 265 7.48 1.26 14.25
CA ILE A 265 6.23 1.62 13.57
C ILE A 265 6.24 3.10 13.18
N ASP A 266 6.42 3.98 14.16
CA ASP A 266 6.32 5.43 13.96
C ASP A 266 7.47 6.01 13.11
N GLU A 267 8.60 5.30 13.00
CA GLU A 267 9.79 5.76 12.28
C GLU A 267 9.81 5.37 10.80
N SER A 268 9.27 4.20 10.45
CA SER A 268 9.44 3.63 9.11
C SER A 268 8.35 2.65 8.65
N GLN A 269 7.41 2.26 9.52
CA GLN A 269 6.42 1.22 9.21
C GLN A 269 4.96 1.69 9.24
N LEU A 270 4.66 3.00 9.20
CA LEU A 270 3.26 3.44 9.12
C LEU A 270 2.54 2.92 7.86
N TRP A 271 3.27 2.64 6.78
CA TRP A 271 2.72 2.11 5.53
C TRP A 271 1.96 0.78 5.69
N ILE A 272 2.36 -0.10 6.62
CA ILE A 272 1.61 -1.34 6.90
C ILE A 272 0.31 -1.07 7.69
N TYR A 273 0.08 0.15 8.19
CA TYR A 273 -1.12 0.52 8.95
C TYR A 273 -2.15 1.34 8.16
N VAL A 274 -1.82 1.81 6.95
CA VAL A 274 -2.76 2.56 6.10
C VAL A 274 -4.02 1.75 5.81
N GLY A 275 -3.86 0.45 5.51
CA GLY A 275 -5.00 -0.45 5.30
C GLY A 275 -5.85 -0.64 6.55
N SER A 276 -5.22 -0.73 7.73
CA SER A 276 -5.93 -0.85 9.01
C SER A 276 -6.71 0.43 9.35
N GLN A 277 -6.18 1.61 9.00
CA GLN A 277 -6.90 2.87 9.13
C GLN A 277 -8.10 2.94 8.19
N ALA A 278 -7.92 2.54 6.93
CA ALA A 278 -9.01 2.47 5.96
C ALA A 278 -10.09 1.46 6.40
N ALA A 279 -9.69 0.34 6.99
CA ALA A 279 -10.60 -0.67 7.56
C ALA A 279 -11.47 -0.08 8.69
N LEU A 280 -10.91 0.71 9.61
CA LEU A 280 -11.70 1.42 10.62
C LEU A 280 -12.72 2.37 9.96
N ALA A 281 -12.29 3.16 8.98
CA ALA A 281 -13.21 4.07 8.27
C ALA A 281 -14.37 3.32 7.60
N GLN A 282 -14.09 2.16 6.98
CA GLN A 282 -15.14 1.32 6.40
C GLN A 282 -16.04 0.68 7.47
N LEU A 283 -15.47 0.18 8.57
CA LEU A 283 -16.23 -0.37 9.69
C LEU A 283 -17.18 0.67 10.30
N ILE A 284 -16.73 1.92 10.49
CA ILE A 284 -17.56 3.03 10.96
C ILE A 284 -18.75 3.26 10.03
N ARG A 285 -18.53 3.24 8.71
CA ARG A 285 -19.59 3.42 7.71
C ARG A 285 -20.60 2.28 7.70
N MET A 286 -20.14 1.04 7.92
CA MET A 286 -20.97 -0.16 7.85
C MET A 286 -21.64 -0.52 9.17
N GLU A 287 -21.18 0.01 10.31
CA GLU A 287 -21.68 -0.35 11.63
C GLU A 287 -22.96 0.42 11.99
N THR A 288 -23.93 -0.31 12.53
CA THR A 288 -25.24 0.20 12.95
C THR A 288 -25.38 0.28 14.47
N ASP A 289 -24.55 -0.45 15.22
CA ASP A 289 -24.47 -0.35 16.67
C ASP A 289 -23.55 0.79 17.09
N GLU A 290 -24.12 1.79 17.75
CA GLU A 290 -23.39 3.00 18.14
C GLU A 290 -22.24 2.74 19.12
N SER A 291 -22.36 1.74 19.99
CA SER A 291 -21.29 1.42 20.95
C SER A 291 -20.07 0.87 20.22
N ARG A 292 -20.27 -0.07 19.29
CA ARG A 292 -19.16 -0.57 18.44
C ARG A 292 -18.60 0.52 17.54
N ARG A 293 -19.48 1.33 16.94
CA ARG A 293 -19.09 2.44 16.08
C ARG A 293 -18.25 3.48 16.81
N ALA A 294 -18.53 3.75 18.09
CA ALA A 294 -17.74 4.64 18.93
C ALA A 294 -16.31 4.12 19.12
N HIS A 295 -16.12 2.83 19.40
CA HIS A 295 -14.78 2.22 19.50
C HIS A 295 -13.98 2.33 18.21
N TYR A 296 -14.62 2.13 17.05
CA TYR A 296 -13.93 2.30 15.77
C TYR A 296 -13.53 3.76 15.52
N ARG A 297 -14.39 4.72 15.87
CA ARG A 297 -14.07 6.16 15.79
C ARG A 297 -12.91 6.53 16.72
N GLU A 298 -12.88 5.97 17.92
CA GLU A 298 -11.78 6.16 18.87
C GLU A 298 -10.46 5.66 18.29
N GLY A 299 -10.43 4.43 17.77
CA GLY A 299 -9.24 3.88 17.11
C GLY A 299 -8.77 4.73 15.92
N LEU A 300 -9.71 5.24 15.12
CA LEU A 300 -9.42 6.07 13.94
C LEU A 300 -8.71 7.37 14.37
N ALA A 301 -9.21 7.99 15.44
CA ALA A 301 -8.64 9.19 16.02
C ALA A 301 -7.28 8.93 16.70
N VAL A 302 -7.14 7.83 17.45
CA VAL A 302 -5.88 7.44 18.10
C VAL A 302 -4.78 7.23 17.06
N ASN A 303 -5.08 6.53 15.95
CA ASN A 303 -4.15 6.32 14.85
C ASN A 303 -3.72 7.64 14.22
N ALA A 304 -4.67 8.50 13.87
CA ALA A 304 -4.36 9.80 13.27
C ALA A 304 -3.51 10.66 14.21
N ALA A 305 -3.86 10.73 15.51
CA ALA A 305 -3.09 11.48 16.50
C ALA A 305 -1.63 11.00 16.60
N ASN A 306 -1.40 9.69 16.58
CA ASN A 306 -0.06 9.11 16.68
C ASN A 306 0.73 9.16 15.37
N ALA A 307 0.06 9.22 14.21
CA ALA A 307 0.71 9.34 12.91
C ALA A 307 1.13 10.79 12.56
N ARG A 308 0.48 11.80 13.14
CA ARG A 308 0.77 13.24 12.91
C ARG A 308 2.26 13.61 13.00
N PRO A 309 3.04 13.15 14.01
CA PRO A 309 4.47 13.48 14.08
C PRO A 309 5.27 13.03 12.86
N ALA A 310 4.89 11.92 12.21
CA ALA A 310 5.61 11.38 11.06
C ALA A 310 5.54 12.29 9.82
N LEU A 311 4.50 13.13 9.70
CA LEU A 311 4.38 14.10 8.60
C LEU A 311 5.62 15.00 8.54
N LYS A 312 6.18 15.41 9.69
CA LYS A 312 7.37 16.29 9.74
C LYS A 312 8.61 15.66 9.10
N GLY A 313 8.65 14.33 8.96
CA GLY A 313 9.77 13.62 8.36
C GLY A 313 10.04 13.99 6.90
N HIS A 314 9.05 14.55 6.18
CA HIS A 314 9.21 14.98 4.78
C HIS A 314 10.33 16.02 4.63
N ALA A 315 10.46 16.94 5.59
CA ALA A 315 11.41 18.06 5.51
C ALA A 315 12.89 17.62 5.52
N THR A 316 13.18 16.37 5.93
CA THR A 316 14.53 15.78 5.87
C THR A 316 14.85 15.21 4.48
N PHE A 317 13.85 15.05 3.62
CA PHE A 317 14.05 14.58 2.25
C PHE A 317 14.60 15.71 1.38
N ASP A 318 15.72 15.48 0.72
CA ASP A 318 16.35 16.40 -0.22
C ASP A 318 16.13 15.88 -1.64
N ASN A 319 15.43 16.67 -2.47
CA ASN A 319 15.15 16.34 -3.87
C ASN A 319 16.40 16.38 -4.77
N ALA A 320 17.52 16.89 -4.28
CA ALA A 320 18.83 16.83 -4.94
C ALA A 320 19.66 15.61 -4.50
N ASP A 321 19.22 14.84 -3.51
CA ASP A 321 19.96 13.67 -3.01
C ASP A 321 20.16 12.62 -4.12
N THR A 322 21.40 12.15 -4.26
CA THR A 322 21.81 11.18 -5.28
C THR A 322 22.23 9.83 -4.67
N LYS A 323 21.71 9.46 -3.49
CA LYS A 323 22.03 8.15 -2.89
C LYS A 323 21.76 7.02 -3.88
N PHE A 324 22.66 6.04 -3.86
CA PHE A 324 22.61 4.92 -4.78
C PHE A 324 21.44 3.96 -4.48
N PHE A 325 20.74 3.55 -5.53
CA PHE A 325 19.64 2.58 -5.50
C PHE A 325 20.04 1.31 -6.25
N GLY A 326 20.61 0.34 -5.53
CA GLY A 326 21.07 -0.91 -6.13
C GLY A 326 20.00 -2.00 -6.27
N ASN A 327 18.83 -1.81 -5.63
CA ASN A 327 17.73 -2.79 -5.64
C ASN A 327 17.23 -3.16 -7.04
N ALA A 328 17.40 -2.30 -8.06
CA ALA A 328 17.02 -2.59 -9.43
C ALA A 328 17.67 -3.89 -9.98
N ASN A 329 18.89 -4.21 -9.52
CA ASN A 329 19.56 -5.49 -9.79
C ASN A 329 19.60 -6.33 -8.50
N TRP A 330 18.42 -6.75 -8.04
CA TRP A 330 18.28 -7.51 -6.81
C TRP A 330 19.04 -8.84 -6.82
N ARG A 331 19.24 -9.48 -7.99
CA ARG A 331 20.02 -10.74 -8.11
C ARG A 331 21.46 -10.55 -7.63
N ALA A 332 22.07 -9.42 -7.96
CA ALA A 332 23.44 -9.10 -7.53
C ALA A 332 23.57 -8.85 -6.02
N LEU A 333 22.45 -8.59 -5.32
CA LEU A 333 22.43 -8.32 -3.89
C LEU A 333 22.50 -9.57 -3.02
N TYR A 334 22.24 -10.76 -3.58
CA TYR A 334 22.21 -12.03 -2.84
C TYR A 334 23.24 -13.02 -3.38
N PRO A 335 24.56 -12.71 -3.31
CA PRO A 335 25.61 -13.61 -3.80
C PRO A 335 25.74 -14.91 -2.98
N THR A 336 25.20 -14.91 -1.76
CA THR A 336 25.23 -16.03 -0.80
C THR A 336 23.90 -16.78 -0.73
N TRP A 337 23.17 -16.85 -1.85
CA TRP A 337 21.91 -17.58 -1.93
C TRP A 337 22.09 -19.06 -1.55
N PHE A 338 21.15 -19.60 -0.78
CA PHE A 338 21.11 -21.02 -0.40
C PHE A 338 19.66 -21.56 -0.50
N PRO A 339 19.48 -22.89 -0.69
CA PRO A 339 18.14 -23.51 -0.68
C PRO A 339 17.39 -23.26 0.62
N GLN A 340 16.08 -23.02 0.55
CA GLN A 340 15.26 -22.62 1.69
C GLN A 340 14.17 -23.68 1.96
N PRO A 341 14.48 -24.79 2.66
CA PRO A 341 13.50 -25.83 2.95
C PRO A 341 12.44 -25.40 3.98
N THR A 342 12.68 -24.31 4.72
CA THR A 342 11.73 -23.79 5.70
C THR A 342 11.48 -22.29 5.52
N GLN A 343 10.33 -21.80 6.01
CA GLN A 343 10.05 -20.35 6.01
C GLN A 343 11.08 -19.57 6.83
N ALA A 344 11.69 -20.19 7.85
CA ALA A 344 12.75 -19.59 8.65
C ALA A 344 14.03 -19.38 7.82
N ASP A 345 14.38 -20.35 6.96
CA ASP A 345 15.50 -20.23 6.02
C ASP A 345 15.26 -19.10 5.02
N ALA A 346 14.04 -18.99 4.49
CA ALA A 346 13.67 -17.91 3.58
C ALA A 346 13.77 -16.53 4.26
N ALA A 347 13.29 -16.41 5.51
CA ALA A 347 13.41 -15.19 6.30
C ALA A 347 14.85 -14.84 6.66
N LYS A 348 15.70 -15.86 6.92
CA LYS A 348 17.13 -15.68 7.14
C LYS A 348 17.82 -15.15 5.88
N LEU A 349 17.54 -15.75 4.73
CA LEU A 349 18.11 -15.32 3.45
C LEU A 349 17.73 -13.88 3.10
N ALA A 350 16.48 -13.48 3.35
CA ALA A 350 16.04 -12.11 3.12
C ALA A 350 16.80 -11.05 3.94
N LYS A 351 17.47 -11.44 5.04
CA LYS A 351 18.23 -10.52 5.92
C LYS A 351 19.72 -10.40 5.58
N ILE A 352 20.23 -11.19 4.63
CA ILE A 352 21.68 -11.27 4.34
C ILE A 352 22.10 -10.68 2.99
N SER A 353 21.39 -9.66 2.51
CA SER A 353 21.77 -8.94 1.28
C SER A 353 23.11 -8.21 1.44
N ASP A 354 23.86 -8.07 0.36
CA ASP A 354 25.01 -7.17 0.25
C ASP A 354 24.55 -5.71 0.40
N LYS A 355 24.79 -5.14 1.59
CA LYS A 355 24.36 -3.78 1.93
C LYS A 355 25.06 -2.72 1.07
N THR A 356 26.32 -2.95 0.71
CA THR A 356 27.10 -2.03 -0.12
C THR A 356 26.51 -1.96 -1.52
N LYS A 357 26.20 -3.11 -2.13
CA LYS A 357 25.54 -3.16 -3.44
C LYS A 357 24.10 -2.70 -3.39
N ARG A 358 23.39 -2.89 -2.28
CA ARG A 358 22.00 -2.42 -2.13
C ARG A 358 21.93 -0.89 -2.13
N GLY A 359 22.94 -0.24 -1.53
CA GLY A 359 22.97 1.20 -1.32
C GLY A 359 21.99 1.64 -0.23
N GLU A 360 21.83 2.95 -0.11
CA GLU A 360 21.08 3.58 0.98
C GLU A 360 19.74 4.17 0.54
N ARG A 361 19.49 4.26 -0.78
CA ARG A 361 18.34 5.01 -1.30
C ARG A 361 17.00 4.41 -0.89
N LYS A 362 16.88 3.08 -0.84
CA LYS A 362 15.63 2.42 -0.39
C LYS A 362 15.30 2.78 1.06
N ASP A 363 16.29 2.72 1.94
CA ASP A 363 16.11 3.04 3.36
C ASP A 363 15.83 4.55 3.55
N TYR A 364 16.49 5.42 2.77
CA TYR A 364 16.26 6.87 2.73
C TYR A 364 14.82 7.23 2.31
N GLU A 365 14.34 6.71 1.17
CA GLU A 365 12.96 6.91 0.73
C GLU A 365 11.96 6.26 1.68
N SER A 366 12.28 5.11 2.28
CA SER A 366 11.39 4.48 3.27
C SER A 366 11.14 5.38 4.48
N ARG A 367 12.17 6.06 4.98
CA ARG A 367 12.09 6.88 6.19
C ARG A 367 11.53 8.28 5.94
N TYR A 368 11.92 8.91 4.85
CA TYR A 368 11.67 10.35 4.63
C TYR A 368 10.67 10.63 3.50
N MET A 369 10.25 9.61 2.74
CA MET A 369 9.16 9.71 1.75
C MET A 369 7.98 8.81 2.11
N LYS A 370 8.17 7.50 2.16
CA LYS A 370 7.08 6.53 2.41
C LYS A 370 6.43 6.75 3.76
N ASN A 371 7.21 6.83 4.84
CA ASN A 371 6.64 6.95 6.18
C ASN A 371 5.86 8.26 6.38
N PRO A 372 6.36 9.45 5.97
CA PRO A 372 5.57 10.68 5.99
C PRO A 372 4.31 10.63 5.11
N LEU A 373 4.37 10.09 3.88
CA LEU A 373 3.19 9.97 3.01
C LEU A 373 2.16 8.97 3.56
N ALA A 374 2.60 7.84 4.11
CA ALA A 374 1.72 6.90 4.80
C ALA A 374 1.06 7.54 6.04
N GLY A 375 1.83 8.32 6.81
CA GLY A 375 1.30 9.11 7.92
C GLY A 375 0.25 10.11 7.44
N ALA A 376 0.52 10.83 6.34
CA ALA A 376 -0.44 11.76 5.74
C ALA A 376 -1.72 11.03 5.31
N ALA A 377 -1.62 9.85 4.70
CA ALA A 377 -2.78 9.03 4.34
C ALA A 377 -3.58 8.57 5.58
N ILE A 378 -2.92 8.15 6.66
CA ILE A 378 -3.58 7.77 7.92
C ILE A 378 -4.35 8.94 8.53
N VAL A 379 -3.74 10.13 8.56
CA VAL A 379 -4.36 11.35 9.09
C VAL A 379 -5.52 11.80 8.20
N ALA A 380 -5.35 11.80 6.87
CA ALA A 380 -6.41 12.18 5.92
C ALA A 380 -7.65 11.27 6.04
N LEU A 381 -7.46 9.96 6.24
CA LEU A 381 -8.54 9.00 6.42
C LEU A 381 -9.37 9.20 7.70
N GLN A 382 -8.93 10.07 8.62
CA GLN A 382 -9.77 10.52 9.74
C GLN A 382 -10.99 11.33 9.23
N GLY A 383 -10.86 12.02 8.09
CA GLY A 383 -11.92 12.83 7.48
C GLY A 383 -12.05 14.25 8.04
N GLU A 384 -11.13 14.68 8.91
CA GLU A 384 -11.13 16.02 9.51
C GLU A 384 -10.26 17.00 8.70
N ALA A 385 -10.76 18.22 8.48
CA ALA A 385 -10.05 19.23 7.68
C ALA A 385 -8.86 19.87 8.40
N ALA A 386 -8.73 19.67 9.72
CA ALA A 386 -7.75 20.35 10.57
C ALA A 386 -6.28 20.17 10.14
N ASP A 387 -5.96 19.06 9.46
CA ASP A 387 -4.59 18.73 9.02
C ASP A 387 -4.35 18.92 7.53
N SER A 388 -5.32 19.43 6.78
CA SER A 388 -5.25 19.52 5.31
C SER A 388 -3.98 20.26 4.86
N ALA A 389 -3.65 21.39 5.50
CA ALA A 389 -2.46 22.16 5.15
C ALA A 389 -1.14 21.39 5.37
N ALA A 390 -1.04 20.62 6.47
CA ALA A 390 0.15 19.82 6.76
C ALA A 390 0.28 18.62 5.80
N ILE A 391 -0.85 17.98 5.47
CA ILE A 391 -0.91 16.90 4.48
C ILE A 391 -0.51 17.41 3.09
N GLU A 392 -1.07 18.54 2.66
CA GLU A 392 -0.73 19.18 1.39
C GLU A 392 0.73 19.62 1.31
N GLN A 393 1.32 20.05 2.43
CA GLN A 393 2.75 20.37 2.48
C GLN A 393 3.61 19.12 2.23
N VAL A 394 3.28 17.98 2.86
CA VAL A 394 3.98 16.72 2.61
C VAL A 394 3.86 16.31 1.13
N ILE A 395 2.67 16.37 0.56
CA ILE A 395 2.41 16.00 -0.85
C ILE A 395 3.23 16.86 -1.82
N ARG A 396 3.32 18.18 -1.59
CA ARG A 396 4.04 19.10 -2.49
C ARG A 396 5.56 18.99 -2.40
N HIS A 397 6.09 18.33 -1.37
CA HIS A 397 7.52 18.36 -1.08
C HIS A 397 8.36 17.61 -2.11
N TYR A 398 7.86 16.51 -2.66
CA TYR A 398 8.69 15.57 -3.42
C TYR A 398 8.72 15.89 -4.91
N ASP A 399 9.91 15.78 -5.52
CA ASP A 399 10.06 15.62 -6.96
C ASP A 399 9.82 14.14 -7.31
N TYR A 400 8.56 13.82 -7.62
CA TYR A 400 8.10 12.45 -7.82
C TYR A 400 8.86 11.72 -8.94
N ALA A 401 9.38 12.45 -9.94
CA ALA A 401 10.16 11.86 -11.03
C ALA A 401 11.48 11.24 -10.57
N LYS A 402 12.01 11.67 -9.41
CA LYS A 402 13.29 11.17 -8.87
C LYS A 402 13.14 10.00 -7.92
N LEU A 403 11.93 9.72 -7.43
CA LEU A 403 11.69 8.61 -6.51
C LEU A 403 11.94 7.27 -7.17
N LYS A 404 12.41 6.29 -6.39
CA LYS A 404 12.73 4.93 -6.85
C LYS A 404 11.72 3.90 -6.38
N MET A 405 10.91 4.24 -5.40
CA MET A 405 9.89 3.37 -4.81
C MET A 405 8.47 3.79 -5.21
N ALA A 406 7.59 2.82 -5.45
CA ALA A 406 6.21 3.06 -5.88
C ALA A 406 5.30 3.59 -4.78
N GLU A 407 5.69 3.48 -3.51
CA GLU A 407 4.93 3.98 -2.35
C GLU A 407 4.66 5.49 -2.40
N LEU A 408 5.18 6.21 -3.41
CA LEU A 408 4.70 7.52 -3.80
C LEU A 408 3.18 7.58 -4.04
N PHE A 409 2.52 6.46 -4.34
CA PHE A 409 1.05 6.39 -4.47
C PHE A 409 0.31 6.83 -3.20
N PHE A 410 0.96 6.78 -2.01
CA PHE A 410 0.36 7.29 -0.78
C PHE A 410 0.05 8.79 -0.82
N ALA A 411 0.70 9.56 -1.71
CA ALA A 411 0.35 10.94 -1.97
C ALA A 411 -1.10 11.08 -2.48
N GLU A 412 -1.48 10.25 -3.44
CA GLU A 412 -2.85 10.19 -3.95
C GLU A 412 -3.82 9.63 -2.89
N CYS A 413 -3.40 8.61 -2.12
CA CYS A 413 -4.21 8.12 -1.00
C CYS A 413 -4.54 9.23 0.00
N ALA A 414 -3.58 10.07 0.36
CA ALA A 414 -3.79 11.20 1.26
C ALA A 414 -4.66 12.28 0.60
N TYR A 415 -4.35 12.67 -0.64
CA TYR A 415 -5.07 13.74 -1.34
C TYR A 415 -6.55 13.43 -1.57
N TYR A 416 -6.87 12.23 -2.05
CA TYR A 416 -8.25 11.85 -2.33
C TYR A 416 -9.03 11.44 -1.08
N ALA A 417 -8.36 11.22 0.06
CA ALA A 417 -9.02 11.07 1.35
C ALA A 417 -9.45 12.42 1.97
N LEU A 418 -8.79 13.53 1.59
CA LEU A 418 -9.24 14.87 2.01
C LEU A 418 -10.64 15.19 1.44
N PRO A 419 -11.49 15.92 2.17
CA PRO A 419 -12.75 16.42 1.64
C PRO A 419 -12.54 17.18 0.33
N ALA A 420 -13.45 17.01 -0.63
CA ALA A 420 -13.44 17.86 -1.82
C ALA A 420 -13.64 19.32 -1.40
N MET A 421 -12.80 20.21 -1.91
CA MET A 421 -12.92 21.66 -1.69
C MET A 421 -14.18 22.22 -2.34
#